data_AF-A0A0K8Q6Q7-F1
#
_entry.id   AF-A0A0K8Q6Q7-F1
#
_cell.length_a   1.000
_cell.length_b   1.000
_cell.length_c   1.000
_cell.angle_alpha   90.00
_cell.angle_beta   90.00
_cell.angle_gamma   90.00
#
_symmetry.space_group_name_H-M   'P 1'
#
loop_
_entity.id
_entity.type
_entity.pdbx_description
1 polymer ?
#
loop_
_entity_poly.entity_id
_entity_poly.type
_entity_poly.pdbx_seq_one_letter_code
_entity_poly.pdbx_strand_id
1 'polypeptide(L)'
;MTVPMSPHPQEPHSANFAARLNWLRAGVLGANDGIVSVAATVVGVAGVTNEPAPILVAGMAAVVGGAISMALGEYVSVSSQRDSQRA
;
A
#
# COMPACT_ATOMS: atom_id res chain seq x y z
N MET A 1 41.59 -20.26 29.95
CA MET A 1 40.30 -20.68 29.39
C MET A 1 39.47 -19.43 29.14
N THR A 2 39.67 -18.74 28.02
CA THR A 2 38.79 -17.65 27.55
C THR A 2 38.98 -17.52 26.04
N VAL A 3 38.09 -18.16 25.27
CA VAL A 3 37.97 -17.85 23.84
C VAL A 3 37.27 -16.49 23.77
N PRO A 4 37.88 -15.44 23.20
CA PRO A 4 37.17 -14.19 22.98
C PRO A 4 36.10 -14.45 21.91
N MET A 5 34.83 -14.31 22.29
CA MET A 5 33.70 -14.25 21.35
C MET A 5 33.98 -13.11 20.37
N SER A 6 34.23 -13.45 19.11
CA SER A 6 34.24 -12.47 18.04
C SER A 6 32.85 -11.79 18.01
N PRO A 7 32.75 -10.47 17.82
CA PRO A 7 31.48 -9.87 17.44
C PRO A 7 31.06 -10.57 16.15
N HIS A 8 29.79 -10.94 15.98
CA HIS A 8 29.28 -11.36 14.68
C HIS A 8 29.00 -10.10 13.87
N PRO A 9 29.88 -9.66 12.95
CA PRO A 9 29.50 -8.67 11.97
C PRO A 9 28.51 -9.33 11.00
N GLN A 10 27.48 -8.56 10.64
CA GLN A 10 26.52 -8.80 9.55
C GLN A 10 25.25 -9.57 9.91
N GLU A 11 24.17 -8.83 10.23
CA GLU A 11 22.81 -9.27 9.85
C GLU A 11 22.14 -8.30 8.85
N PRO A 12 22.62 -8.22 7.59
CA PRO A 12 21.91 -7.56 6.48
C PRO A 12 20.70 -8.38 5.96
N HIS A 13 20.45 -9.57 6.50
CA HIS A 13 19.38 -10.48 6.06
C HIS A 13 18.00 -10.15 6.65
N SER A 14 17.92 -9.56 7.84
CA SER A 14 16.66 -9.21 8.50
C SER A 14 16.02 -7.94 7.92
N ALA A 15 16.82 -6.93 7.58
CA ALA A 15 16.35 -5.65 7.02
C ALA A 15 15.64 -5.82 5.66
N ASN A 16 16.20 -6.64 4.76
CA ASN A 16 15.58 -6.94 3.48
C ASN A 16 14.27 -7.75 3.62
N PHE A 17 14.21 -8.65 4.61
CA PHE A 17 13.00 -9.40 4.90
C PHE A 17 11.88 -8.50 5.46
N ALA A 18 12.22 -7.62 6.41
CA ALA A 18 11.28 -6.65 6.98
C ALA A 18 10.71 -5.69 5.93
N ALA A 19 11.55 -5.18 5.02
CA ALA A 19 11.10 -4.32 3.92
C ALA A 19 10.09 -5.03 3.00
N ARG A 20 10.34 -6.31 2.66
CA ARG A 20 9.42 -7.12 1.86
C ARG A 20 8.09 -7.37 2.58
N LEU A 21 8.12 -7.63 3.89
CA LEU A 21 6.91 -7.79 4.71
C LEU A 21 6.09 -6.50 4.77
N ASN A 22 6.75 -5.34 4.91
CA ASN A 22 6.08 -4.05 4.91
C ASN A 22 5.44 -3.73 3.56
N TRP A 23 6.12 -4.01 2.45
CA TRP A 23 5.56 -3.85 1.11
C TRP A 23 4.35 -4.76 0.89
N LEU A 24 4.46 -6.03 1.31
CA LEU A 24 3.34 -6.98 1.23
C LEU A 24 2.16 -6.50 2.07
N ARG A 25 2.40 -6.03 3.29
CA ARG A 25 1.36 -5.49 4.18
C ARG A 25 0.67 -4.28 3.55
N ALA A 26 1.42 -3.33 3.00
CA ALA A 26 0.87 -2.18 2.31
C ALA A 26 0.02 -2.60 1.09
N GLY A 27 0.48 -3.59 0.32
CA GLY A 27 -0.26 -4.15 -0.80
C GLY A 27 -1.57 -4.84 -0.38
N VAL A 28 -1.55 -5.64 0.69
CA VAL A 28 -2.73 -6.35 1.20
C VAL A 28 -3.76 -5.38 1.77
N LEU A 29 -3.32 -4.41 2.59
CA LEU A 29 -4.21 -3.37 3.14
C LEU A 29 -4.79 -2.51 2.00
N GLY A 30 -3.97 -2.11 1.04
CA GLY A 30 -4.43 -1.38 -0.14
C GLY A 30 -5.45 -2.16 -0.97
N ALA A 31 -5.25 -3.47 -1.16
CA ALA A 31 -6.23 -4.32 -1.87
C ALA A 31 -7.55 -4.43 -1.11
N ASN A 32 -7.49 -4.61 0.22
CA ASN A 32 -8.67 -4.66 1.08
C ASN A 32 -9.48 -3.35 0.99
N ASP A 33 -8.79 -2.22 1.17
CA ASP A 33 -9.43 -0.91 1.15
C ASP A 33 -9.93 -0.57 -0.27
N GLY A 34 -9.21 -1.00 -1.30
CA GLY A 34 -9.57 -0.82 -2.70
C GLY A 34 -10.87 -1.51 -3.07
N ILE A 35 -11.06 -2.77 -2.65
CA ILE A 35 -12.30 -3.51 -2.91
C ILE A 35 -13.49 -2.83 -2.21
N VAL A 36 -13.33 -2.46 -0.93
CA VAL A 36 -14.40 -1.82 -0.16
C VAL A 36 -14.77 -0.47 -0.76
N SER A 37 -13.77 0.35 -1.13
CA SER A 37 -13.96 1.65 -1.75
C SER A 37 -14.70 1.58 -3.10
N VAL A 38 -14.26 0.68 -3.98
CA VAL A 38 -14.88 0.50 -5.31
C VAL A 38 -16.31 -0.04 -5.17
N ALA A 39 -16.53 -1.02 -4.29
CA ALA A 39 -17.85 -1.56 -4.02
C ALA A 39 -18.79 -0.48 -3.46
N ALA A 40 -18.35 0.30 -2.48
CA ALA A 40 -19.13 1.40 -1.92
C ALA A 40 -19.51 2.44 -2.99
N THR A 41 -18.56 2.80 -3.87
CA THR A 41 -18.81 3.73 -4.98
C THR A 41 -19.84 3.17 -5.97
N VAL A 42 -19.65 1.92 -6.41
CA VAL A 42 -20.56 1.24 -7.35
C VAL A 42 -21.98 1.11 -6.76
N VAL A 43 -22.09 0.67 -5.50
CA VAL A 43 -23.37 0.56 -4.80
C VAL A 43 -24.03 1.92 -4.60
N GLY A 44 -23.25 2.96 -4.25
CA GLY A 44 -23.77 4.32 -4.11
C GLY A 44 -24.35 4.89 -5.40
N VAL A 45 -23.67 4.68 -6.54
CA VAL A 45 -24.16 5.10 -7.85
C VAL A 45 -25.37 4.26 -8.28
N ALA A 46 -25.35 2.95 -8.07
CA ALA A 46 -26.48 2.07 -8.35
C ALA A 46 -27.73 2.41 -7.49
N GLY A 47 -27.55 3.03 -6.33
CA GLY A 47 -28.66 3.49 -5.48
C GLY A 47 -29.48 4.64 -6.06
N VAL A 48 -28.95 5.36 -7.06
CA VAL A 48 -29.62 6.53 -7.68
C VAL A 48 -29.92 6.35 -9.15
N THR A 49 -29.42 5.28 -9.79
CA THR A 49 -29.70 4.95 -11.19
C THR A 49 -29.59 3.45 -11.44
N ASN A 50 -30.40 2.94 -12.35
CA ASN A 50 -30.32 1.56 -12.85
C ASN A 50 -29.59 1.46 -14.19
N GLU A 51 -29.14 2.58 -14.75
CA GLU A 51 -28.41 2.58 -16.03
C GLU A 51 -27.01 1.97 -15.86
N PRO A 52 -26.63 0.96 -16.66
CA PRO A 52 -25.37 0.24 -16.47
C PRO A 52 -24.15 1.09 -16.83
N ALA A 53 -24.26 2.02 -17.78
CA ALA A 53 -23.12 2.82 -18.23
C ALA A 53 -22.55 3.74 -17.13
N PRO A 54 -23.35 4.56 -16.41
CA PRO A 54 -22.87 5.35 -15.27
C PRO A 54 -22.22 4.50 -14.17
N ILE A 55 -22.80 3.34 -13.85
CA ILE A 55 -22.30 2.44 -12.80
C ILE A 55 -20.91 1.91 -13.18
N LEU A 56 -20.74 1.45 -14.42
CA LEU A 56 -19.46 0.93 -14.92
C LEU A 56 -18.38 2.01 -14.97
N VAL A 57 -18.72 3.20 -15.49
CA VAL A 57 -17.76 4.32 -15.57
C VAL A 57 -17.31 4.75 -14.17
N ALA A 58 -18.23 4.86 -13.21
CA ALA A 58 -17.89 5.19 -11.83
C ALA A 58 -16.99 4.13 -11.18
N GLY A 59 -17.29 2.84 -11.38
CA GLY A 59 -16.46 1.75 -10.88
C GLY A 59 -15.04 1.76 -11.46
N MET A 60 -14.91 1.95 -12.77
CA MET A 60 -13.59 2.05 -13.43
C MET A 60 -12.81 3.27 -12.96
N ALA A 61 -13.47 4.42 -12.83
CA ALA A 61 -12.84 5.64 -12.30
C ALA A 61 -12.37 5.44 -10.85
N ALA A 62 -13.16 4.77 -10.01
CA ALA A 62 -12.79 4.45 -8.63
C ALA A 62 -11.58 3.52 -8.55
N VAL A 63 -11.49 2.51 -9.41
CA VAL A 63 -10.32 1.61 -9.48
C VAL A 63 -9.06 2.38 -9.88
N VAL A 64 -9.12 3.14 -10.96
CA VAL A 64 -7.96 3.86 -11.49
C VAL A 64 -7.52 4.96 -10.52
N GLY A 65 -8.46 5.79 -10.07
CA GLY A 65 -8.18 6.86 -9.11
C GLY A 65 -7.70 6.33 -7.77
N GLY A 66 -8.32 5.27 -7.26
CA GLY A 66 -7.93 4.61 -6.01
C GLY A 66 -6.51 4.03 -6.08
N ALA A 67 -6.17 3.33 -7.17
CA ALA A 67 -4.84 2.77 -7.37
C ALA A 67 -3.76 3.86 -7.45
N ILE A 68 -4.02 4.94 -8.19
CA ILE A 68 -3.09 6.09 -8.28
C ILE A 68 -2.90 6.74 -6.90
N SER A 69 -3.99 6.97 -6.16
CA SER A 69 -3.94 7.56 -4.82
C SER A 69 -3.11 6.71 -3.85
N MET A 70 -3.31 5.39 -3.84
CA MET A 70 -2.54 4.47 -2.99
C MET A 70 -1.06 4.42 -3.36
N ALA A 71 -0.74 4.41 -4.66
CA ALA A 71 0.65 4.45 -5.13
C ALA A 71 1.36 5.75 -4.73
N LEU A 72 0.66 6.89 -4.89
CA LEU A 72 1.19 8.19 -4.48
C LEU A 72 1.34 8.31 -2.96
N GLY A 73 0.38 7.78 -2.19
CA GLY A 73 0.46 7.75 -0.73
C GLY A 73 1.69 7.00 -0.23
N GLU A 74 1.98 5.84 -0.81
CA GLU A 74 3.18 5.07 -0.48
C GLU A 74 4.46 5.81 -0.90
N TYR A 75 4.50 6.41 -2.10
CA TYR A 75 5.65 7.19 -2.56
C TYR A 75 5.98 8.36 -1.63
N VAL A 76 4.96 9.11 -1.20
CA VAL A 76 5.12 10.25 -0.28
C VAL A 76 5.54 9.77 1.12
N SER A 77 5.01 8.65 1.59
CA SER A 77 5.43 8.02 2.86
C SER A 77 6.91 7.67 2.87
N VAL A 78 7.40 7.03 1.80
CA VAL A 78 8.81 6.64 1.67
C VAL A 78 9.71 7.87 1.52
N SER A 79 9.28 8.89 0.76
CA SER A 79 10.07 10.10 0.59
C SER A 79 10.19 10.88 1.90
N SER A 80 9.12 10.99 2.68
CA SER A 80 9.15 11.62 4.01
C SER A 80 10.05 10.86 4.99
N GLN A 81 9.99 9.53 5.03
CA GLN A 81 10.90 8.72 5.86
C GLN A 81 12.37 8.95 5.50
N ARG A 82 12.68 9.07 4.20
CA ARG A 82 14.04 9.35 3.72
C ARG A 82 14.51 10.76 4.07
N ASP A 83 13.60 11.73 4.06
CA ASP A 83 13.90 13.11 4.42
C ASP A 83 14.12 13.27 5.92
N SER A 84 13.30 12.62 6.75
CA SER A 84 13.48 12.58 8.21
C SER A 84 14.75 11.88 8.68
N GLN A 85 15.34 10.99 7.87
CA GLN A 85 16.66 10.41 8.17
C GLN A 85 17.83 11.31 7.77
N ARG A 86 17.58 12.38 7.03
CA ARG A 86 18.60 13.33 6.55
C ARG A 86 18.62 14.64 7.32
N ALA A 87 17.50 15.00 7.96
CA ALA A 87 17.38 16.14 8.88
C ALA A 87 17.85 15.75 10.30
#